data_AF-K2F342-F1
#
_entry.id   AF-K2F342-F1
#
_cell.length_a   1.000
_cell.length_b   1.000
_cell.length_c   1.000
_cell.angle_alpha   90.00
_cell.angle_beta   90.00
_cell.angle_gamma   90.00
#
_symmetry.space_group_name_H-M   'P 1'
#
loop_
_entity.id
_entity.type
_entity.pdbx_description
1 polymer ?
#
loop_
_entity_poly.entity_id
_entity_poly.type
_entity_poly.pdbx_seq_one_letter_code
_entity_poly.pdbx_strand_id
1 'polypeptide(L)'
;MRSDGMDQAEGLRRLLVLNQTQVITVVAGKAGVGRTSATINLAAALAYSGKDVLVLDENHAPDNLLDRLELYAKHDLLDVAQGKCAPGEAVLATRGFAVLHTARAMQEFSKLDRIERQRMEDALAEVSSGVDVMLVDAAMPVLSKRPASSKVKG
;
A
#
# COMPACT_ATOMS: atom_id res chain seq x y z
N MET A 1 -28.26 10.61 32.48
CA MET A 1 -27.27 9.51 32.33
C MET A 1 -27.74 8.63 31.19
N ARG A 2 -27.02 8.64 30.06
CA ARG A 2 -27.30 7.73 28.94
C ARG A 2 -26.67 6.39 29.30
N SER A 3 -27.44 5.31 29.14
CA SER A 3 -26.96 3.95 29.24
C SER A 3 -26.14 3.64 27.99
N ASP A 4 -24.81 3.76 28.06
CA ASP A 4 -23.95 3.14 27.07
C ASP A 4 -24.00 1.63 27.32
N GLY A 5 -24.97 0.99 26.64
CA GLY A 5 -25.07 -0.44 26.54
C GLY A 5 -23.79 -0.94 25.88
N MET A 6 -22.86 -1.40 26.72
CA MET A 6 -21.70 -2.15 26.27
C MET A 6 -22.22 -3.36 25.50
N ASP A 7 -22.14 -3.27 24.19
CA ASP A 7 -22.65 -4.28 23.27
C ASP A 7 -21.96 -5.60 23.59
N GLN A 8 -22.71 -6.55 24.15
CA GLN A 8 -22.19 -7.84 24.59
C GLN A 8 -21.69 -8.69 23.42
N ALA A 9 -21.99 -8.30 22.18
CA ALA A 9 -21.44 -8.89 20.98
C ALA A 9 -20.12 -8.24 20.51
N GLU A 10 -19.64 -7.15 21.11
CA GLU A 10 -18.38 -6.48 20.71
C GLU A 10 -17.18 -7.41 20.79
N GLY A 11 -17.08 -8.24 21.84
CA GLY A 11 -16.03 -9.25 21.97
C GLY A 11 -16.08 -10.31 20.87
N LEU A 12 -17.30 -10.74 20.48
CA LEU A 12 -17.50 -11.73 19.43
C LEU A 12 -17.25 -11.13 18.04
N ARG A 13 -17.65 -9.87 17.82
CA ARG A 13 -17.35 -9.15 16.58
C ARG A 13 -15.86 -8.89 16.44
N ARG A 14 -15.15 -8.56 17.52
CA ARG A 14 -13.68 -8.52 17.51
C ARG A 14 -13.11 -9.87 17.11
N LEU A 15 -13.55 -10.97 17.73
CA LEU A 15 -13.09 -12.33 17.36
C LEU A 15 -13.38 -12.71 15.90
N LEU A 16 -14.48 -12.23 15.31
CA LEU A 16 -14.82 -12.44 13.90
C LEU A 16 -14.08 -11.48 12.95
N VAL A 17 -13.72 -10.27 13.40
CA VAL A 17 -12.92 -9.28 12.67
C VAL A 17 -11.42 -9.63 12.69
N LEU A 18 -10.94 -10.36 13.69
CA LEU A 18 -9.52 -10.76 13.82
C LEU A 18 -8.98 -11.60 12.65
N ASN A 19 -9.82 -12.05 11.72
CA ASN A 19 -9.39 -12.77 10.52
C ASN A 19 -9.38 -11.92 9.23
N GLN A 20 -9.74 -10.64 9.28
CA GLN A 20 -9.67 -9.77 8.11
C GLN A 20 -8.63 -8.66 8.31
N THR A 21 -7.65 -8.63 7.41
CA THR A 21 -6.68 -7.55 7.30
C THR A 21 -7.39 -6.21 7.14
N GLN A 22 -7.14 -5.27 8.05
CA GLN A 22 -7.67 -3.92 7.93
C GLN A 22 -6.86 -3.13 6.89
N VAL A 23 -7.49 -2.71 5.80
CA VAL A 23 -6.83 -1.94 4.75
C VAL A 23 -7.06 -0.44 4.96
N ILE A 24 -5.97 0.33 5.03
CA ILE A 24 -6.01 1.79 5.18
C ILE A 24 -5.20 2.42 4.04
N THR A 25 -5.88 3.15 3.15
CA THR A 25 -5.22 3.92 2.10
C THR A 25 -4.96 5.35 2.58
N VAL A 26 -3.69 5.75 2.58
CA VAL A 26 -3.29 7.12 2.89
C VAL A 26 -3.22 7.90 1.57
N VAL A 27 -4.03 8.96 1.47
CA VAL A 27 -4.11 9.83 0.29
C VAL A 27 -3.75 11.27 0.65
N ALA A 28 -3.34 12.05 -0.35
CA ALA A 28 -3.06 13.48 -0.17
C ALA A 28 -3.62 14.30 -1.33
N GLY A 29 -4.06 15.53 -1.03
CA GLY A 29 -4.58 16.47 -2.03
C GLY A 29 -3.48 17.33 -2.69
N LYS A 30 -2.26 17.31 -2.17
CA LYS A 30 -1.12 18.09 -2.67
C LYS A 30 0.20 17.35 -2.46
N ALA A 31 1.16 17.53 -3.36
CA ALA A 31 2.50 17.01 -3.20
C ALA A 31 3.24 17.67 -2.01
N GLY A 32 4.11 16.90 -1.35
CA GLY A 32 4.99 17.42 -0.28
C GLY A 32 4.32 17.65 1.08
N VAL A 33 3.09 17.17 1.29
CA VAL A 33 2.38 17.32 2.59
C VAL A 33 2.85 16.34 3.67
N GLY A 34 3.85 15.50 3.38
CA GLY A 34 4.38 14.51 4.33
C GLY A 34 3.58 13.21 4.40
N ARG A 35 2.81 12.87 3.36
CA ARG A 35 1.99 11.64 3.31
C ARG A 35 2.79 10.37 3.55
N THR A 36 3.85 10.13 2.78
CA THR A 36 4.72 8.96 2.93
C THR A 36 5.33 8.89 4.34
N SER A 37 5.78 10.03 4.89
CA SER A 37 6.26 10.11 6.27
C SER A 37 5.19 9.73 7.29
N ALA A 38 3.94 10.19 7.10
CA ALA A 38 2.82 9.80 7.94
C ALA A 38 2.54 8.29 7.84
N THR A 39 2.58 7.72 6.63
CA THR A 39 2.40 6.27 6.41
C THR A 39 3.48 5.46 7.13
N ILE A 40 4.76 5.82 6.99
CA ILE A 40 5.89 5.14 7.66
C ILE A 40 5.74 5.19 9.18
N ASN A 41 5.46 6.38 9.74
CA ASN A 41 5.33 6.52 11.19
C ASN A 41 4.10 5.79 11.74
N LEU A 42 2.99 5.78 10.99
CA LEU A 42 1.81 5.00 11.34
C LEU A 42 2.11 3.49 11.32
N ALA A 43 2.83 3.01 10.30
CA ALA A 43 3.26 1.62 10.22
C ALA A 43 4.11 1.22 11.44
N ALA A 44 5.11 2.05 11.77
CA ALA A 44 5.97 1.83 12.92
C ALA A 44 5.21 1.84 14.25
N ALA A 45 4.25 2.77 14.42
CA ALA A 45 3.43 2.84 15.64
C ALA A 45 2.51 1.62 15.81
N LEU A 46 1.89 1.16 14.72
CA LEU A 46 1.05 -0.03 14.71
C LEU A 46 1.89 -1.29 15.01
N ALA A 47 3.04 -1.43 14.34
CA ALA A 47 4.00 -2.50 14.61
C ALA A 47 4.44 -2.51 16.08
N TYR A 48 4.78 -1.34 16.64
CA TYR A 48 5.15 -1.20 18.04
C TYR A 48 4.02 -1.59 19.01
N SER A 49 2.76 -1.46 18.59
CA SER A 49 1.58 -1.93 19.34
C SER A 49 1.32 -3.44 19.23
N GLY A 50 2.21 -4.18 18.55
CA GLY A 50 2.12 -5.63 18.36
C GLY A 50 1.24 -6.05 17.19
N LYS A 51 1.10 -5.20 16.17
CA LYS A 51 0.37 -5.52 14.94
C LYS A 51 1.31 -5.99 13.84
N ASP A 52 0.88 -6.99 13.08
CA ASP A 52 1.54 -7.38 11.84
C ASP A 52 1.14 -6.40 10.73
N VAL A 53 2.09 -5.61 10.24
CA VAL A 53 1.85 -4.50 9.30
C VAL A 53 2.54 -4.74 7.96
N LEU A 54 1.79 -4.59 6.88
CA LEU A 54 2.30 -4.54 5.51
C LEU A 54 2.03 -3.15 4.92
N VAL A 55 3.03 -2.55 4.29
CA VAL A 55 2.88 -1.28 3.56
C VAL A 55 3.02 -1.53 2.07
N LEU A 56 2.00 -1.18 1.29
CA LEU A 56 2.06 -1.13 -0.17
C LEU A 56 2.51 0.27 -0.60
N ASP A 57 3.62 0.34 -1.33
CA ASP A 57 4.15 1.60 -1.88
C ASP A 57 3.83 1.74 -3.37
N GLU A 58 2.83 2.58 -3.68
CA GLU A 58 2.43 2.89 -5.05
C GLU A 58 3.18 4.11 -5.62
N ASN A 59 4.05 4.75 -4.84
CA ASN A 59 4.71 5.97 -5.24
C ASN A 59 5.98 5.69 -6.07
N HIS A 60 5.90 6.01 -7.36
CA HIS A 60 7.00 5.92 -8.31
C HIS A 60 7.87 7.20 -8.37
N ALA A 61 7.54 8.24 -7.61
CA ALA A 61 8.33 9.47 -7.58
C ALA A 61 9.63 9.28 -6.76
N PRO A 62 10.68 10.09 -7.02
CA PRO A 62 11.84 10.15 -6.12
C PRO A 62 11.44 10.53 -4.69
N ASP A 63 12.23 10.12 -3.69
CA ASP A 63 11.95 10.31 -2.25
C ASP A 63 10.66 9.58 -1.81
N ASN A 64 10.43 8.41 -2.43
CA ASN A 64 9.35 7.47 -2.07
C ASN A 64 9.67 6.73 -0.77
N LEU A 65 8.80 5.80 -0.41
CA LEU A 65 8.92 5.07 0.84
C LEU A 65 10.22 4.27 0.92
N LEU A 66 10.64 3.62 -0.16
CA LEU A 66 11.88 2.86 -0.19
C LEU A 66 13.11 3.76 0.01
N ASP A 67 13.17 4.90 -0.69
CA ASP A 67 14.27 5.87 -0.56
C ASP A 67 14.41 6.34 0.90
N ARG A 68 13.28 6.70 1.54
CA ARG A 68 13.25 7.19 2.92
C ARG A 68 13.63 6.17 3.98
N LEU A 69 13.43 4.89 3.67
CA LEU A 69 13.81 3.77 4.52
C LEU A 69 15.18 3.20 4.16
N GLU A 70 15.86 3.78 3.16
CA GLU A 70 17.13 3.29 2.61
C GLU A 70 17.06 1.81 2.18
N LEU A 71 15.91 1.41 1.62
CA LEU A 71 15.65 0.06 1.16
C LEU A 71 15.90 -0.06 -0.34
N TYR A 72 16.41 -1.22 -0.75
CA TYR A 72 16.60 -1.57 -2.15
C TYR A 72 15.74 -2.78 -2.53
N ALA A 73 14.73 -2.55 -3.39
CA ALA A 73 13.88 -3.61 -3.94
C ALA A 73 14.54 -4.23 -5.18
N LYS A 74 14.94 -5.49 -5.09
CA LYS A 74 15.38 -6.27 -6.27
C LYS A 74 14.20 -6.71 -7.14
N HIS A 75 13.06 -6.97 -6.49
CA HIS A 75 11.83 -7.44 -7.10
C HIS A 75 10.65 -6.63 -6.55
N ASP A 76 9.60 -6.49 -7.35
CA ASP A 76 8.36 -5.85 -6.96
C ASP A 76 7.13 -6.68 -7.37
N LEU A 77 5.93 -6.19 -7.08
CA LEU A 77 4.69 -6.89 -7.41
C LEU A 77 4.51 -7.17 -8.91
N LEU A 78 5.08 -6.33 -9.79
CA LEU A 78 5.00 -6.56 -11.24
C LEU A 78 5.88 -7.76 -11.64
N ASP A 79 7.07 -7.88 -11.04
CA ASP A 79 7.95 -9.03 -11.30
C ASP A 79 7.31 -10.35 -10.84
N VAL A 80 6.55 -10.34 -9.74
CA VAL A 80 5.74 -11.50 -9.30
C VAL A 80 4.61 -11.80 -10.28
N ALA A 81 3.85 -10.79 -10.72
CA ALA A 81 2.78 -10.96 -11.71
C ALA A 81 3.30 -11.59 -13.01
N GLN A 82 4.51 -11.21 -13.42
CA GLN A 82 5.20 -11.74 -14.60
C GLN A 82 5.88 -13.09 -14.37
N GLY A 83 5.79 -13.64 -13.16
CA GLY A 83 6.36 -14.95 -12.80
C GLY A 83 7.88 -14.98 -12.71
N LYS A 84 8.53 -13.84 -12.46
CA LYS A 84 10.00 -13.72 -12.37
C LYS A 84 10.56 -14.07 -10.99
N CYS A 85 9.74 -13.95 -9.95
CA CYS A 85 10.09 -14.22 -8.56
C CYS A 85 8.87 -14.72 -7.77
N ALA A 86 9.09 -15.29 -6.60
CA ALA A 86 8.02 -15.66 -5.67
C ALA A 86 7.49 -14.42 -4.91
N PRO A 87 6.22 -14.41 -4.44
CA PRO A 87 5.64 -13.26 -3.72
C PRO A 87 6.49 -12.80 -2.53
N GLY A 88 6.99 -13.75 -1.72
CA GLY A 88 7.84 -13.43 -0.57
C GLY A 88 9.19 -12.79 -0.94
N GLU A 89 9.72 -12.98 -2.15
CA GLU A 89 10.97 -12.36 -2.61
C GLU A 89 10.81 -10.87 -2.97
N ALA A 90 9.57 -10.43 -3.22
CA ALA A 90 9.23 -9.03 -3.48
C ALA A 90 8.90 -8.25 -2.18
N VAL A 91 8.75 -8.94 -1.05
CA VAL A 91 8.48 -8.32 0.25
C VAL A 91 9.80 -7.97 0.94
N LEU A 92 9.91 -6.71 1.34
CA LEU A 92 11.05 -6.17 2.08
C LEU A 92 10.70 -6.07 3.56
N ALA A 93 11.44 -6.81 4.39
CA ALA A 93 11.32 -6.69 5.83
C ALA A 93 12.04 -5.43 6.33
N THR A 94 11.39 -4.67 7.21
CA THR A 94 11.98 -3.53 7.91
C THR A 94 12.03 -3.82 9.42
N ARG A 95 12.44 -2.83 10.23
CA ARG A 95 12.31 -2.91 11.68
C ARG A 95 10.85 -2.68 12.10
N GLY A 96 10.07 -3.76 12.15
CA GLY A 96 8.73 -3.81 12.75
C GLY A 96 7.60 -3.99 11.74
N PHE A 97 7.78 -3.65 10.47
CA PHE A 97 6.75 -3.86 9.43
C PHE A 97 7.38 -4.34 8.12
N ALA A 98 6.56 -4.84 7.20
CA ALA A 98 6.97 -5.24 5.87
C ALA A 98 6.54 -4.22 4.81
N VAL A 99 7.26 -4.17 3.69
CA VAL A 99 6.97 -3.30 2.55
C VAL A 99 6.89 -4.13 1.28
N LEU A 100 5.87 -3.89 0.47
CA LEU A 100 5.78 -4.39 -0.90
C LEU A 100 5.70 -3.19 -1.84
N HIS A 101 6.65 -3.08 -2.77
CA HIS A 101 6.60 -2.03 -3.78
C HIS A 101 5.63 -2.42 -4.90
N THR A 102 4.67 -1.55 -5.21
CA THR A 102 3.55 -1.85 -6.13
C THR A 102 3.43 -0.83 -7.26
N ALA A 103 4.22 0.25 -7.23
CA ALA A 103 4.09 1.38 -8.16
C ALA A 103 4.12 0.97 -9.64
N ARG A 104 5.07 0.11 -10.04
CA ARG A 104 5.15 -0.43 -11.42
C ARG A 104 3.95 -1.28 -11.80
N ALA A 105 3.47 -2.13 -10.88
CA ALA A 105 2.31 -2.97 -11.12
C ALA A 105 1.05 -2.12 -11.35
N MET A 106 0.86 -1.04 -10.59
CA MET A 106 -0.27 -0.12 -10.75
C MET A 106 -0.22 0.67 -12.07
N GLN A 107 0.98 1.04 -12.54
CA GLN A 107 1.15 1.72 -13.84
C GLN A 107 0.85 0.81 -15.03
N GLU A 108 1.26 -0.46 -14.96
CA GLU A 108 1.11 -1.42 -16.05
C GLU A 108 -0.18 -2.25 -15.94
N PHE A 109 -1.00 -2.05 -14.90
CA PHE A 109 -2.18 -2.88 -14.59
C PHE A 109 -3.14 -3.07 -15.78
N SER A 110 -3.34 -2.03 -16.60
CA SER A 110 -4.23 -2.08 -17.77
C SER A 110 -3.68 -2.92 -18.94
N LYS A 111 -2.37 -3.17 -18.95
CA LYS A 111 -1.67 -3.96 -19.98
C LYS A 111 -1.49 -5.41 -19.59
N LEU A 112 -1.68 -5.74 -18.31
CA LEU A 112 -1.55 -7.11 -17.81
C LEU A 112 -2.62 -8.02 -18.41
N ASP A 113 -2.19 -9.21 -18.82
CA ASP A 113 -3.11 -10.24 -19.28
C ASP A 113 -3.93 -10.81 -18.09
N ARG A 114 -4.79 -11.79 -18.38
CA ARG A 114 -5.65 -12.39 -17.34
C ARG A 114 -4.84 -13.23 -16.34
N ILE A 115 -3.80 -13.92 -16.79
CA ILE A 115 -2.97 -14.79 -15.97
C ILE A 115 -2.08 -13.94 -15.05
N GLU A 116 -1.47 -12.89 -15.58
CA GLU A 116 -0.66 -11.95 -14.82
C GLU A 116 -1.48 -11.25 -13.73
N ARG A 117 -2.71 -10.82 -14.04
CA ARG A 117 -3.63 -10.27 -13.01
C ARG A 117 -3.99 -11.27 -11.94
N GLN A 118 -4.29 -12.52 -12.31
CA GLN A 118 -4.57 -13.57 -11.32
C GLN A 118 -3.36 -13.81 -10.41
N ARG A 119 -2.15 -13.90 -10.97
CA ARG A 119 -0.93 -14.06 -10.16
C ARG A 119 -0.70 -12.89 -9.22
N MET A 120 -1.02 -11.68 -9.65
CA MET A 120 -0.91 -10.50 -8.80
C MET A 120 -1.91 -10.55 -7.63
N GLU A 121 -3.14 -10.98 -7.88
CA GLU A 121 -4.16 -11.20 -6.84
C GLU A 121 -3.74 -12.30 -5.86
N ASP A 122 -3.26 -13.44 -6.37
CA ASP A 122 -2.79 -14.56 -5.57
C ASP A 122 -1.59 -14.16 -4.70
N ALA A 123 -0.65 -13.40 -5.28
CA ALA A 123 0.51 -12.87 -4.56
C ALA A 123 0.10 -11.92 -3.43
N LEU A 124 -0.85 -11.00 -3.69
CA LEU A 124 -1.37 -10.10 -2.66
C LEU A 124 -2.07 -10.87 -1.53
N ALA A 125 -2.83 -11.91 -1.86
CA ALA A 125 -3.47 -12.78 -0.87
C ALA A 125 -2.43 -13.55 -0.03
N GLU A 126 -1.35 -14.01 -0.64
CA GLU A 126 -0.26 -14.71 0.05
C GLU A 126 0.47 -13.77 1.02
N VAL A 127 0.90 -12.59 0.57
CA VAL A 127 1.67 -11.66 1.40
C VAL A 127 0.83 -10.97 2.48
N SER A 128 -0.49 -10.91 2.32
CA SER A 128 -1.42 -10.38 3.32
C SER A 128 -1.85 -11.43 4.36
N SER A 129 -1.49 -12.71 4.16
CA SER A 129 -1.79 -13.76 5.13
C SER A 129 -1.10 -13.48 6.46
N GLY A 130 -1.89 -13.38 7.54
CA GLY A 130 -1.40 -13.04 8.87
C GLY A 130 -1.12 -11.56 9.11
N VAL A 131 -1.40 -10.68 8.14
CA VAL A 131 -1.28 -9.23 8.32
C VAL A 131 -2.53 -8.69 9.01
N ASP A 132 -2.34 -8.04 10.15
CA ASP A 132 -3.42 -7.32 10.86
C ASP A 132 -3.83 -6.04 10.10
N VAL A 133 -2.85 -5.26 9.63
CA VAL A 133 -3.08 -3.97 8.98
C VAL A 133 -2.26 -3.82 7.70
N MET A 134 -2.93 -3.54 6.59
CA MET A 134 -2.29 -3.18 5.34
C MET A 134 -2.45 -1.68 5.09
N LEU A 135 -1.34 -0.95 5.09
CA LEU A 135 -1.30 0.46 4.73
C LEU A 135 -0.97 0.62 3.24
N VAL A 136 -1.63 1.54 2.55
CA VAL A 136 -1.32 1.86 1.15
C VAL A 136 -0.85 3.31 1.07
N ASP A 137 0.43 3.54 0.73
CA ASP A 137 0.94 4.86 0.35
C ASP A 137 0.60 5.11 -1.12
N ALA A 138 -0.63 5.61 -1.36
CA ALA A 138 -1.19 5.70 -2.70
C ALA A 138 -0.34 6.53 -3.66
N ALA A 139 -0.38 6.32 -4.97
CA ALA A 139 0.25 7.29 -5.88
C ALA A 139 -0.46 8.66 -5.80
N MET A 140 0.26 9.77 -6.04
CA MET A 140 -0.41 11.06 -6.25
C MET A 140 -0.93 11.12 -7.69
N PRO A 141 -2.21 11.50 -7.91
CA PRO A 141 -2.68 11.82 -9.24
C PRO A 141 -1.89 13.03 -9.76
N VAL A 142 -1.17 12.85 -10.88
CA VAL A 142 -0.61 14.00 -11.60
C VAL A 142 -1.78 14.74 -12.24
N LEU A 143 -2.22 15.84 -11.63
CA LEU A 143 -3.09 16.80 -12.30
C LEU A 143 -2.35 17.31 -13.54
N SER A 144 -2.74 16.82 -14.72
CA SER A 144 -2.21 17.33 -15.97
C SER A 144 -2.49 18.82 -16.04
N LYS A 145 -1.44 19.63 -16.27
CA LYS A 145 -1.63 21.04 -16.60
C LYS A 145 -2.54 21.10 -17.82
N ARG A 146 -3.65 21.85 -17.74
CA ARG A 146 -4.48 22.16 -18.91
C ARG A 146 -3.55 22.65 -20.03
N PRO A 147 -3.71 22.18 -21.28
CA PRO A 147 -2.89 22.68 -22.38
C PRO A 147 -3.08 24.19 -22.46
N ALA A 148 -1.96 24.93 -22.47
CA ALA A 148 -1.98 26.37 -22.65
C ALA A 148 -2.65 26.65 -24.00
N SER A 149 -3.76 27.40 -23.95
CA SER A 149 -4.45 27.89 -25.14
C SER A 149 -3.44 28.64 -26.02
N SER A 150 -3.10 28.07 -27.17
CA SER A 150 -2.29 28.71 -28.19
C SER A 150 -3.01 29.99 -28.64
N LYS A 151 -2.34 31.14 -28.45
CA LYS A 151 -2.75 32.39 -29.08
C LYS A 151 -2.71 32.19 -30.59
N VAL A 152 -3.88 32.25 -31.23
CA VAL A 152 -3.99 32.48 -32.67
C VAL A 152 -3.40 33.87 -32.94
N LYS A 153 -2.23 33.92 -33.60
CA LYS A 153 -1.75 35.14 -34.25
C LYS A 153 -2.35 35.16 -35.65
N GLY A 154 -3.18 36.18 -35.91
CA GLY A 154 -3.43 36.68 -37.25
C GLY A 154 -2.27 37.53 -37.75
#